data_AF-A0A0E3PD25-F1
#
_entry.id   AF-A0A0E3PD25-F1
#
_cell.length_a   1.000
_cell.length_b   1.000
_cell.length_c   1.000
_cell.angle_alpha   90.00
_cell.angle_beta   90.00
_cell.angle_gamma   90.00
#
_symmetry.space_group_name_H-M   'P 1'
#
loop_
_entity.id
_entity.type
_entity.pdbx_description
1 polymer ?
#
loop_
_entity_poly.entity_id
_entity_poly.type
_entity_poly.pdbx_seq_one_letter_code
_entity_poly.pdbx_strand_id
1 'polypeptide(L)'
;MNPDENNELIEEDLSLSEFLVPDTPEIKEIKSIYEKEYEYSDYLSEIEFSIADYYYNANRKVTDKDVIRALKNIKENRDKPISFFEKPLEKEIVKSLVEPLEENLLYDHEFTLVINYVLWSIDNRSWMEGKQAYVKWITYVLGFYSEEEEKKYERKFKKFASKMGVSGAQVDMLLMKKEAENFFDEDDTFGEGSLFEDLALEDILEEDRVADDLETGFFLMTDAEKFDFLLDKGPDYVELVQDYIMELAEKEEFEKIQDFYKKFNEKHENFFPMHFIVGSAYLNSDPAQAISYFEKTLKATENSEEFPPEMLEELKTNMDLLTSLLLEESTEKVEEKASEDRKGEMKQKTRKKASKKKSENKANS
;
A
#
# COMPACT_ATOMS: atom_id res chain seq x y z
N MET A 1 42.41 31.50 1.40
CA MET A 1 42.12 30.07 1.53
C MET A 1 41.01 29.97 2.53
N ASN A 2 39.79 29.78 2.05
CA ASN A 2 38.63 29.61 2.90
C ASN A 2 38.73 28.22 3.58
N PRO A 3 38.46 28.10 4.88
CA PRO A 3 38.41 26.81 5.55
C PRO A 3 37.26 25.93 5.04
N ASP A 4 36.21 26.52 4.43
CA ASP A 4 35.02 25.79 3.98
C ASP A 4 35.26 24.96 2.69
N GLU A 5 36.14 25.40 1.79
CA GLU A 5 36.43 24.65 0.53
C GLU A 5 37.20 23.34 0.77
N ASN A 6 37.85 23.19 1.93
CA ASN A 6 38.62 21.98 2.26
C ASN A 6 37.79 20.92 2.98
N ASN A 7 36.70 21.28 3.65
CA ASN A 7 35.85 20.33 4.37
C ASN A 7 34.86 19.63 3.42
N GLU A 8 34.27 20.35 2.47
CA GLU A 8 33.36 19.75 1.46
C GLU A 8 34.04 18.65 0.64
N LEU A 9 35.33 18.80 0.34
CA LEU A 9 36.11 17.81 -0.41
C LEU A 9 36.43 16.55 0.41
N ILE A 10 36.40 16.61 1.74
CA ILE A 10 36.68 15.47 2.62
C ILE A 10 35.41 14.62 2.81
N GLU A 11 34.25 15.27 2.93
CA GLU A 11 32.96 14.58 3.08
C GLU A 11 32.53 13.83 1.81
N GLU A 12 32.84 14.34 0.61
CA GLU A 12 32.44 13.68 -0.65
C GLU A 12 33.15 12.33 -0.92
N ASP A 13 34.28 12.09 -0.24
CA ASP A 13 35.05 10.85 -0.31
C ASP A 13 34.65 9.81 0.76
N LEU A 14 33.93 10.23 1.82
CA LEU A 14 33.43 9.33 2.87
C LEU A 14 32.19 8.57 2.41
N SER A 15 31.94 7.40 2.99
CA SER A 15 30.69 6.64 2.81
C SER A 15 29.80 6.72 4.05
N LEU A 16 28.47 6.62 3.87
CA LEU A 16 27.54 6.56 5.02
C LEU A 16 27.86 5.39 5.95
N SER A 17 28.31 4.26 5.39
CA SER A 17 28.68 3.07 6.17
C SER A 17 29.84 3.28 7.15
N GLU A 18 30.69 4.28 6.94
CA GLU A 18 31.79 4.61 7.85
C GLU A 18 31.31 5.24 9.15
N PHE A 19 30.12 5.84 9.15
CA PHE A 19 29.47 6.41 10.33
C PHE A 19 28.58 5.39 11.07
N LEU A 20 28.31 4.23 10.46
CA LEU A 20 27.46 3.19 11.04
C LEU A 20 28.25 2.23 11.94
N VAL A 21 27.63 1.85 13.04
CA VAL A 21 28.19 0.86 13.96
C VAL A 21 27.94 -0.55 13.41
N PRO A 22 28.93 -1.47 13.49
CA PRO A 22 28.70 -2.87 13.13
C PRO A 22 27.63 -3.52 14.01
N ASP A 23 26.71 -4.24 13.37
CA ASP A 23 25.61 -4.92 14.06
C ASP A 23 26.06 -5.90 15.16
N THR A 24 25.30 -5.94 16.25
CA THR A 24 25.33 -7.04 17.22
C THR A 24 24.21 -8.05 16.95
N PRO A 25 24.27 -9.28 17.49
CA PRO A 25 23.18 -10.23 17.38
C PRO A 25 21.84 -9.67 17.85
N GLU A 26 21.84 -8.90 18.94
CA GLU A 26 20.63 -8.30 19.53
C GLU A 26 20.01 -7.26 18.60
N ILE A 27 20.85 -6.41 17.98
CA ILE A 27 20.36 -5.41 17.02
C ILE A 27 19.69 -6.06 15.82
N LYS A 28 20.22 -7.20 15.33
CA LYS A 28 19.61 -7.94 14.21
C LYS A 28 18.27 -8.56 14.53
N GLU A 29 17.91 -8.68 15.81
CA GLU A 29 16.58 -9.16 16.22
C GLU A 29 15.50 -8.08 16.10
N ILE A 30 15.88 -6.80 15.99
CA ILE A 30 14.93 -5.69 15.79
C ILE A 30 14.31 -5.84 14.40
N LYS A 31 12.99 -5.98 14.29
CA LYS A 31 12.31 -6.16 13.00
C LYS A 31 11.75 -4.88 12.41
N SER A 32 11.42 -3.91 13.27
CA SER A 32 10.78 -2.66 12.90
C SER A 32 11.13 -1.56 13.91
N ILE A 33 11.05 -0.31 13.47
CA ILE A 33 11.16 0.89 14.31
C ILE A 33 9.80 1.57 14.54
N TYR A 34 8.71 0.93 14.11
CA TYR A 34 7.35 1.38 14.40
C TYR A 34 7.13 1.49 15.92
N GLU A 35 6.42 2.54 16.34
CA GLU A 35 6.24 3.00 17.74
C GLU A 35 7.52 3.43 18.47
N LYS A 36 8.67 3.35 17.79
CA LYS A 36 9.97 3.82 18.26
C LYS A 36 10.47 4.98 17.43
N GLU A 37 9.60 5.66 16.67
CA GLU A 37 9.98 6.74 15.75
C GLU A 37 10.73 7.85 16.47
N TYR A 38 10.38 8.11 17.73
CA TYR A 38 11.08 9.07 18.57
C TYR A 38 12.56 8.72 18.80
N GLU A 39 12.92 7.43 18.90
CA GLU A 39 14.31 6.99 19.06
C GLU A 39 15.13 7.22 17.78
N TYR A 40 14.48 7.24 16.62
CA TYR A 40 15.10 7.41 15.31
C TYR A 40 14.77 8.78 14.69
N SER A 41 14.25 9.72 15.48
CA SER A 41 13.66 10.96 14.98
C SER A 41 14.67 11.81 14.23
N ASP A 42 15.93 11.82 14.66
CA ASP A 42 16.97 12.64 14.05
C ASP A 42 17.23 12.19 12.61
N TYR A 43 17.32 10.88 12.36
CA TYR A 43 17.51 10.34 11.02
C TYR A 43 16.26 10.44 10.16
N LEU A 44 15.09 10.14 10.74
CA LEU A 44 13.81 10.23 10.05
C LEU A 44 13.55 11.68 9.60
N SER A 45 13.74 12.63 10.50
CA SER A 45 13.53 14.06 10.23
C SER A 45 14.44 14.55 9.12
N GLU A 46 15.73 14.18 9.11
CA GLU A 46 16.65 14.61 8.05
C GLU A 46 16.28 14.04 6.67
N ILE A 47 15.85 12.79 6.61
CA ILE A 47 15.37 12.18 5.35
C ILE A 47 14.11 12.90 4.87
N GLU A 48 13.13 13.07 5.75
CA GLU A 48 11.83 13.66 5.44
C GLU A 48 11.95 15.15 5.05
N PHE A 49 12.79 15.89 5.77
CA PHE A 49 13.13 17.27 5.48
C PHE A 49 13.81 17.39 4.13
N SER A 50 14.82 16.56 3.83
CA SER A 50 15.50 16.55 2.53
C SER A 50 14.54 16.30 1.36
N ILE A 51 13.58 15.39 1.54
CA ILE A 51 12.55 15.10 0.52
C ILE A 51 11.63 16.31 0.33
N ALA A 52 11.15 16.90 1.42
CA ALA A 52 10.25 18.06 1.39
C ALA A 52 10.94 19.30 0.80
N ASP A 53 12.14 19.61 1.24
CA ASP A 53 12.95 20.73 0.74
C ASP A 53 13.23 20.56 -0.75
N TYR A 54 13.72 19.39 -1.17
CA TYR A 54 13.99 19.12 -2.57
C TYR A 54 12.73 19.26 -3.44
N TYR A 55 11.58 18.75 -3.00
CA TYR A 55 10.31 18.95 -3.72
C TYR A 55 9.93 20.44 -3.77
N TYR A 56 10.01 21.15 -2.65
CA TYR A 56 9.47 22.49 -2.51
C TYR A 56 10.34 23.54 -3.21
N ASN A 57 11.66 23.51 -2.97
CA ASN A 57 12.63 24.51 -3.39
C ASN A 57 13.31 24.17 -4.72
N ALA A 58 13.58 22.89 -5.00
CA ALA A 58 14.33 22.49 -6.21
C ALA A 58 13.44 21.94 -7.34
N ASN A 59 12.51 21.03 -7.04
CA ASN A 59 11.79 20.28 -8.07
C ASN A 59 10.37 19.83 -7.67
N ARG A 60 9.38 20.68 -7.95
CA ARG A 60 7.95 20.39 -7.74
C ARG A 60 7.38 19.22 -8.58
N LYS A 61 8.17 18.63 -9.47
CA LYS A 61 7.76 17.49 -10.31
C LYS A 61 8.27 16.15 -9.78
N VAL A 62 9.08 16.13 -8.72
CA VAL A 62 9.53 14.88 -8.10
C VAL A 62 8.33 14.05 -7.67
N THR A 63 8.36 12.75 -7.95
CA THR A 63 7.27 11.82 -7.62
C THR A 63 7.66 10.90 -6.47
N ASP A 64 6.68 10.29 -5.81
CA ASP A 64 6.93 9.30 -4.76
C ASP A 64 7.79 8.12 -5.32
N LYS A 65 7.60 7.77 -6.60
CA LYS A 65 8.44 6.78 -7.30
C LYS A 65 9.89 7.22 -7.48
N ASP A 66 10.15 8.52 -7.58
CA ASP A 66 11.52 9.04 -7.61
C ASP A 66 12.16 8.95 -6.22
N VAL A 67 11.40 9.28 -5.17
CA VAL A 67 11.83 9.13 -3.77
C VAL A 67 12.13 7.69 -3.42
N ILE A 68 11.21 6.75 -3.72
CA ILE A 68 11.42 5.30 -3.51
C ILE A 68 12.72 4.83 -4.17
N ARG A 69 13.00 5.30 -5.40
CA ARG A 69 14.22 4.93 -6.13
C ARG A 69 15.47 5.49 -5.45
N ALA A 70 15.41 6.73 -4.98
CA ALA A 70 16.51 7.35 -4.25
C ALA A 70 16.81 6.60 -2.95
N LEU A 71 15.78 6.37 -2.11
CA LEU A 71 15.89 5.66 -0.84
C LEU A 71 16.42 4.23 -1.01
N LYS A 72 15.93 3.48 -2.01
CA LYS A 72 16.46 2.13 -2.32
C LYS A 72 17.92 2.19 -2.77
N ASN A 73 18.29 3.16 -3.61
CA ASN A 73 19.67 3.31 -4.06
C ASN A 73 20.61 3.63 -2.89
N ILE A 74 20.20 4.51 -1.97
CA ILE A 74 20.95 4.87 -0.76
C ILE A 74 21.12 3.64 0.14
N LYS A 75 20.01 2.94 0.43
CA LYS A 75 20.03 1.70 1.21
C LYS A 75 21.00 0.66 0.65
N GLU A 76 20.98 0.43 -0.66
CA GLU A 76 21.80 -0.59 -1.33
C GLU A 76 23.28 -0.19 -1.50
N ASN A 77 23.59 1.11 -1.54
CA ASN A 77 24.92 1.62 -1.88
C ASN A 77 25.51 2.54 -0.80
N ARG A 78 25.07 2.42 0.46
CA ARG A 78 25.58 3.20 1.60
C ARG A 78 27.07 3.01 1.88
N ASP A 79 27.67 1.94 1.34
CA ASP A 79 29.11 1.66 1.35
C ASP A 79 29.90 2.43 0.29
N LYS A 80 29.22 3.13 -0.62
CA LYS A 80 29.85 3.96 -1.64
C LYS A 80 30.13 5.36 -1.10
N PRO A 81 31.19 6.03 -1.61
CA PRO A 81 31.44 7.43 -1.30
C PRO A 81 30.22 8.30 -1.63
N ILE A 82 29.99 9.38 -0.88
CA ILE A 82 28.89 10.32 -1.12
C ILE A 82 28.88 10.84 -2.57
N SER A 83 30.06 11.02 -3.16
CA SER A 83 30.22 11.39 -4.58
C SER A 83 29.61 10.40 -5.60
N PHE A 84 29.36 9.14 -5.23
CA PHE A 84 28.69 8.14 -6.07
C PHE A 84 27.24 8.52 -6.41
N PHE A 85 26.55 9.20 -5.50
CA PHE A 85 25.15 9.57 -5.67
C PHE A 85 25.03 10.77 -6.59
N GLU A 86 24.87 10.58 -7.90
CA GLU A 86 24.84 11.72 -8.83
C GLU A 86 23.50 12.47 -8.85
N LYS A 87 22.40 11.81 -8.43
CA LYS A 87 21.07 12.43 -8.52
C LYS A 87 20.89 13.47 -7.40
N PRO A 88 20.36 14.67 -7.71
CA PRO A 88 20.21 15.73 -6.72
C PRO A 88 19.48 15.33 -5.43
N LEU A 89 18.34 14.62 -5.54
CA LEU A 89 17.60 14.13 -4.36
C LEU A 89 18.41 13.13 -3.54
N GLU A 90 19.18 12.25 -4.19
CA GLU A 90 20.03 11.27 -3.49
C GLU A 90 21.15 11.99 -2.73
N LYS A 91 21.79 12.99 -3.36
CA LYS A 91 22.80 13.82 -2.70
C LYS A 91 22.25 14.55 -1.49
N GLU A 92 21.07 15.15 -1.61
CA GLU A 92 20.44 15.90 -0.53
C GLU A 92 20.26 15.01 0.70
N ILE A 93 19.58 13.87 0.52
CA ILE A 93 19.31 12.93 1.62
C ILE A 93 20.61 12.40 2.22
N VAL A 94 21.58 12.01 1.39
CA VAL A 94 22.85 11.45 1.87
C VAL A 94 23.66 12.48 2.65
N LYS A 95 23.74 13.73 2.17
CA LYS A 95 24.48 14.79 2.87
C LYS A 95 23.81 15.16 4.19
N SER A 96 22.48 15.28 4.22
CA SER A 96 21.73 15.57 5.45
C SER A 96 21.84 14.47 6.51
N LEU A 97 22.16 13.23 6.12
CA LEU A 97 22.36 12.15 7.07
C LEU A 97 23.75 12.12 7.71
N VAL A 98 24.73 12.90 7.24
CA VAL A 98 26.11 12.84 7.79
C VAL A 98 26.15 13.33 9.24
N GLU A 99 25.64 14.54 9.50
CA GLU A 99 25.64 15.15 10.84
C GLU A 99 24.93 14.27 11.90
N PRO A 100 23.67 13.80 11.70
CA PRO A 100 23.02 12.97 12.73
C PRO A 100 23.73 11.64 12.95
N LEU A 101 24.40 11.06 11.95
CA LEU A 101 25.18 9.83 12.08
C LEU A 101 26.54 10.05 12.78
N GLU A 102 27.09 11.26 12.74
CA GLU A 102 28.28 11.63 13.52
C GLU A 102 27.93 11.90 14.99
N GLU A 103 26.79 12.54 15.24
CA GLU A 103 26.36 12.92 16.58
C GLU A 103 25.76 11.76 17.38
N ASN A 104 24.99 10.90 16.71
CA ASN A 104 24.28 9.79 17.32
C ASN A 104 24.69 8.45 16.67
N LEU A 105 24.89 7.44 17.50
CA LEU A 105 25.25 6.10 17.01
C LEU A 105 24.03 5.44 16.38
N LEU A 106 24.19 4.89 15.19
CA LEU A 106 23.20 4.05 14.51
C LEU A 106 23.87 2.78 13.99
N TYR A 107 23.25 1.62 14.22
CA TYR A 107 23.76 0.37 13.66
C TYR A 107 23.36 0.20 12.19
N ASP A 108 24.13 -0.59 11.44
CA ASP A 108 23.89 -0.82 10.01
C ASP A 108 22.50 -1.41 9.70
N HIS A 109 22.04 -2.33 10.55
CA HIS A 109 20.70 -2.90 10.47
C HIS A 109 19.61 -1.87 10.78
N GLU A 110 19.80 -1.03 11.80
CA GLU A 110 18.84 0.02 12.15
C GLU A 110 18.73 1.09 11.07
N PHE A 111 19.85 1.48 10.44
CA PHE A 111 19.83 2.35 9.26
C PHE A 111 18.94 1.79 8.15
N THR A 112 18.99 0.47 7.94
CA THR A 112 18.10 -0.20 6.99
C THR A 112 16.64 -0.09 7.41
N LEU A 113 16.34 -0.21 8.71
CA LEU A 113 14.98 -0.07 9.24
C LEU A 113 14.46 1.37 9.11
N VAL A 114 15.29 2.39 9.35
CA VAL A 114 14.93 3.81 9.13
C VAL A 114 14.50 4.05 7.69
N ILE A 115 15.29 3.59 6.72
CA ILE A 115 14.92 3.75 5.30
C ILE A 115 13.66 2.96 4.96
N ASN A 116 13.50 1.74 5.51
CA ASN A 116 12.30 0.93 5.30
C ASN A 116 11.05 1.62 5.86
N TYR A 117 11.15 2.29 7.01
CA TYR A 117 10.03 3.00 7.62
C TYR A 117 9.54 4.15 6.74
N VAL A 118 10.45 4.92 6.14
CA VAL A 118 10.07 5.98 5.18
C VAL A 118 9.43 5.37 3.92
N LEU A 119 9.98 4.26 3.42
CA LEU A 119 9.38 3.54 2.29
C LEU A 119 7.96 3.04 2.59
N TRP A 120 7.73 2.50 3.78
CA TRP A 120 6.41 2.10 4.27
C TRP A 120 5.47 3.29 4.41
N SER A 121 5.95 4.41 4.94
CA SER A 121 5.18 5.65 5.05
C SER A 121 4.73 6.19 3.69
N ILE A 122 5.54 5.99 2.64
CA ILE A 122 5.16 6.31 1.25
C ILE A 122 4.04 5.38 0.77
N ASP A 123 4.17 4.08 1.01
CA ASP A 123 3.23 3.07 0.55
C ASP A 123 1.85 3.22 1.20
N ASN A 124 1.81 3.49 2.51
CA ASN A 124 0.59 3.79 3.28
C ASN A 124 -0.19 5.02 2.80
N ARG A 125 0.39 5.79 1.89
CA ARG A 125 -0.23 6.99 1.31
C ARG A 125 -0.49 6.83 -0.19
N SER A 126 -0.16 5.67 -0.77
CA SER A 126 -0.34 5.38 -2.21
C SER A 126 -1.80 5.39 -2.66
N TRP A 127 -2.75 5.19 -1.74
CA TRP A 127 -4.19 5.30 -1.99
C TRP A 127 -4.62 6.73 -2.39
N MET A 128 -3.82 7.77 -2.10
CA MET A 128 -4.11 9.14 -2.53
C MET A 128 -3.90 9.35 -4.03
N GLU A 129 -4.87 10.03 -4.68
CA GLU A 129 -4.80 10.31 -6.11
C GLU A 129 -3.57 11.15 -6.50
N GLY A 130 -2.71 10.56 -7.33
CA GLY A 130 -1.57 11.23 -7.95
C GLY A 130 -0.31 10.39 -7.90
N LYS A 131 0.82 11.00 -8.27
CA LYS A 131 2.16 10.39 -8.16
C LYS A 131 3.00 11.07 -7.07
N GLN A 132 2.35 11.85 -6.21
CA GLN A 132 2.99 12.80 -5.30
C GLN A 132 2.22 12.88 -3.98
N ALA A 133 1.69 11.73 -3.53
CA ALA A 133 0.92 11.63 -2.31
C ALA A 133 1.80 11.93 -1.09
N TYR A 134 2.86 11.13 -0.90
CA TYR A 134 3.77 11.27 0.23
C TYR A 134 4.54 12.58 0.17
N VAL A 135 5.15 12.92 -0.97
CA VAL A 135 5.96 14.15 -1.07
C VAL A 135 5.14 15.42 -0.76
N LYS A 136 3.87 15.48 -1.18
CA LYS A 136 3.02 16.63 -0.86
C LYS A 136 2.57 16.64 0.58
N TRP A 137 2.33 15.47 1.16
CA TRP A 137 1.94 15.31 2.55
C TRP A 137 3.08 15.74 3.48
N ILE A 138 4.30 15.23 3.27
CA ILE A 138 5.43 15.59 4.14
C ILE A 138 5.80 17.08 4.00
N THR A 139 5.71 17.64 2.79
CA THR A 139 5.88 19.09 2.56
C THR A 139 4.83 19.91 3.32
N TYR A 140 3.62 19.39 3.46
CA TYR A 140 2.56 20.03 4.24
C TYR A 140 2.82 19.92 5.75
N VAL A 141 3.14 18.72 6.24
CA VAL A 141 3.39 18.46 7.67
C VAL A 141 4.58 19.26 8.18
N LEU A 142 5.66 19.37 7.40
CA LEU A 142 6.85 20.15 7.74
C LEU A 142 6.67 21.67 7.51
N GLY A 143 5.47 22.14 7.16
CA GLY A 143 5.16 23.57 7.11
C GLY A 143 5.84 24.34 5.97
N PHE A 144 6.25 23.68 4.89
CA PHE A 144 6.86 24.36 3.74
C PHE A 144 5.82 25.16 2.92
N TYR A 145 4.55 24.74 2.95
CA TYR A 145 3.49 25.40 2.19
C TYR A 145 3.15 26.78 2.76
N SER A 146 2.88 27.73 1.85
CA SER A 146 2.20 28.96 2.24
C SER A 146 0.77 28.68 2.73
N GLU A 147 0.17 29.59 3.51
CA GLU A 147 -1.22 29.42 3.97
C GLU A 147 -2.21 29.13 2.84
N GLU A 148 -2.01 29.72 1.66
CA GLU A 148 -2.86 29.49 0.49
C GLU A 148 -2.69 28.07 -0.08
N GLU A 149 -1.45 27.58 -0.13
CA GLU A 149 -1.11 26.23 -0.56
C GLU A 149 -1.66 25.18 0.43
N GLU A 150 -1.50 25.40 1.74
CA GLU A 150 -2.05 24.53 2.78
C GLU A 150 -3.57 24.40 2.66
N LYS A 151 -4.29 25.53 2.65
CA LYS A 151 -5.76 25.53 2.51
C LYS A 151 -6.20 24.85 1.22
N LYS A 152 -5.41 24.93 0.15
CA LYS A 152 -5.70 24.27 -1.12
C LYS A 152 -5.41 22.76 -1.04
N TYR A 153 -4.35 22.36 -0.36
CA TYR A 153 -3.99 20.97 -0.13
C TYR A 153 -5.05 20.27 0.74
N GLU A 154 -5.38 20.82 1.90
CA GLU A 154 -6.39 20.28 2.83
C GLU A 154 -7.75 20.09 2.17
N ARG A 155 -8.22 21.08 1.39
CA ARG A 155 -9.49 20.97 0.67
C ARG A 155 -9.50 19.81 -0.31
N LYS A 156 -8.37 19.54 -0.97
CA LYS A 156 -8.23 18.40 -1.88
C LYS A 156 -8.14 17.09 -1.11
N PHE A 157 -7.36 17.06 -0.04
CA PHE A 157 -7.19 15.90 0.82
C PHE A 157 -8.53 15.47 1.43
N LYS A 158 -9.24 16.39 2.11
CA LYS A 158 -10.58 16.16 2.69
C LYS A 158 -11.59 15.66 1.66
N LYS A 159 -11.59 16.24 0.46
CA LYS A 159 -12.46 15.79 -0.64
C LYS A 159 -12.12 14.38 -1.11
N PHE A 160 -10.85 14.01 -1.14
CA PHE A 160 -10.41 12.70 -1.58
C PHE A 160 -10.70 11.64 -0.51
N ALA A 161 -10.32 11.90 0.73
CA ALA A 161 -10.58 11.04 1.87
C ALA A 161 -12.07 10.72 2.05
N SER A 162 -12.94 11.73 1.91
CA SER A 162 -14.40 11.53 1.94
C SER A 162 -14.92 10.61 0.82
N LYS A 163 -14.29 10.58 -0.35
CA LYS A 163 -14.66 9.62 -1.42
C LYS A 163 -14.25 8.19 -1.09
N MET A 164 -13.20 8.01 -0.30
CA MET A 164 -12.67 6.72 0.11
C MET A 164 -13.32 6.22 1.41
N GLY A 165 -14.33 6.92 1.94
CA GLY A 165 -15.02 6.54 3.18
C GLY A 165 -14.27 6.86 4.47
N VAL A 166 -13.15 7.59 4.41
CA VAL A 166 -12.37 7.97 5.59
C VAL A 166 -13.13 9.04 6.39
N SER A 167 -13.28 8.81 7.70
CA SER A 167 -14.00 9.72 8.59
C SER A 167 -13.29 11.07 8.75
N GLY A 168 -14.04 12.12 9.11
CA GLY A 168 -13.46 13.45 9.35
C GLY A 168 -12.37 13.44 10.43
N ALA A 169 -12.53 12.65 11.49
CA ALA A 169 -11.55 12.51 12.57
C ALA A 169 -10.25 11.86 12.07
N GLN A 170 -10.34 10.78 11.29
CA GLN A 170 -9.17 10.15 10.66
C GLN A 170 -8.48 11.11 9.69
N VAL A 171 -9.22 11.95 8.97
CA VAL A 171 -8.63 12.95 8.08
C VAL A 171 -7.85 14.00 8.84
N ASP A 172 -8.39 14.50 9.95
CA ASP A 172 -7.70 15.51 10.76
C ASP A 172 -6.45 14.91 11.46
N MET A 173 -6.49 13.62 11.84
CA MET A 173 -5.32 12.86 12.29
C MET A 173 -4.26 12.74 11.19
N LEU A 174 -4.64 12.35 9.97
CA LEU A 174 -3.72 12.23 8.84
C LEU A 174 -3.13 13.58 8.41
N LEU A 175 -3.83 14.69 8.65
CA LEU A 175 -3.31 16.04 8.40
C LEU A 175 -2.44 16.55 9.56
N MET A 176 -2.32 15.82 10.67
CA MET A 176 -1.49 16.19 11.83
C MET A 176 -1.78 17.63 12.33
N LYS A 177 -3.04 18.09 12.26
CA LYS A 177 -3.45 19.48 12.59
C LYS A 177 -4.18 19.64 13.92
N LYS A 178 -4.38 18.58 14.70
CA LYS A 178 -4.64 18.75 16.14
C LYS A 178 -3.29 19.02 16.81
N GLU A 179 -3.19 20.16 17.49
CA GLU A 179 -2.05 20.50 18.33
C GLU A 179 -1.69 19.29 19.21
N ALA A 180 -0.41 18.93 19.27
CA ALA A 180 0.08 17.74 19.98
C ALA A 180 -0.36 17.67 21.45
N GLU A 181 -0.73 18.80 22.06
CA GLU A 181 -1.29 18.87 23.42
C GLU A 181 -2.71 18.27 23.51
N ASN A 182 -3.52 18.29 22.44
CA ASN A 182 -4.88 17.75 22.42
C ASN A 182 -4.96 16.26 22.03
N PHE A 183 -3.82 15.59 21.83
CA PHE A 183 -3.76 14.14 21.61
C PHE A 183 -3.61 13.37 22.94
N PHE A 184 -3.17 14.04 24.01
CA PHE A 184 -2.91 13.45 25.33
C PHE A 184 -3.85 13.98 26.43
N ASP A 185 -4.75 14.91 26.12
CA ASP A 185 -5.83 15.29 27.03
C ASP A 185 -6.97 14.26 26.93
N GLU A 186 -6.94 13.30 27.86
CA GLU A 186 -7.88 12.16 28.02
C GLU A 186 -9.37 12.57 28.17
N ASP A 187 -9.68 13.85 28.36
CA ASP A 187 -11.01 14.29 28.79
C ASP A 187 -11.98 14.73 27.65
N ASP A 188 -11.53 14.89 26.40
CA ASP A 188 -12.39 15.45 25.33
C ASP A 188 -12.62 14.52 24.13
N THR A 189 -12.10 13.30 24.15
CA THR A 189 -12.30 12.34 23.03
C THR A 189 -13.64 11.60 23.09
N PHE A 190 -14.34 11.64 24.24
CA PHE A 190 -15.63 10.97 24.45
C PHE A 190 -16.66 11.86 25.17
N GLY A 191 -17.00 12.99 24.56
CA GLY A 191 -18.14 13.80 25.00
C GLY A 191 -19.44 12.97 25.09
N GLU A 192 -20.13 13.14 26.22
CA GLU A 192 -21.36 12.48 26.69
C GLU A 192 -22.32 12.05 25.55
N GLY A 193 -22.42 10.72 25.32
CA GLY A 193 -23.36 10.12 24.36
C GLY A 193 -22.79 9.10 23.35
N SER A 194 -21.53 8.68 23.49
CA SER A 194 -20.92 7.63 22.65
C SER A 194 -21.39 6.23 23.04
N LEU A 195 -21.49 5.33 22.04
CA LEU A 195 -22.02 3.96 22.08
C LEU A 195 -21.16 2.96 22.91
N PHE A 196 -20.16 3.45 23.63
CA PHE A 196 -19.10 2.68 24.31
C PHE A 196 -18.99 3.02 25.80
N GLU A 197 -20.13 3.28 26.46
CA GLU A 197 -20.18 3.74 27.85
C GLU A 197 -19.78 2.67 28.90
N ASP A 198 -19.55 1.41 28.49
CA ASP A 198 -19.39 0.27 29.40
C ASP A 198 -18.11 -0.58 29.24
N LEU A 199 -17.10 -0.14 28.47
CA LEU A 199 -15.84 -0.89 28.32
C LEU A 199 -14.65 -0.08 28.84
N ALA A 200 -13.92 -0.65 29.81
CA ALA A 200 -12.73 -0.04 30.38
C ALA A 200 -11.61 0.05 29.32
N LEU A 201 -10.93 1.19 29.28
CA LEU A 201 -9.87 1.51 28.32
C LEU A 201 -8.71 0.50 28.35
N GLU A 202 -8.43 -0.06 29.52
CA GLU A 202 -7.41 -1.11 29.68
C GLU A 202 -7.76 -2.41 28.94
N ASP A 203 -9.05 -2.76 28.83
CA ASP A 203 -9.49 -4.00 28.17
C ASP A 203 -9.47 -3.87 26.63
N ILE A 204 -9.59 -2.65 26.08
CA ILE A 204 -9.54 -2.37 24.64
C ILE A 204 -8.09 -2.25 24.14
N LEU A 205 -7.21 -1.60 24.93
CA LEU A 205 -5.84 -1.32 24.51
C LEU A 205 -4.88 -2.51 24.64
N GLU A 206 -5.14 -3.50 25.50
CA GLU A 206 -4.23 -4.66 25.61
C GLU A 206 -4.44 -5.70 24.49
N GLU A 207 -5.66 -5.86 23.98
CA GLU A 207 -5.97 -6.81 22.90
C GLU A 207 -5.60 -6.27 21.51
N ASP A 208 -5.84 -4.98 21.22
CA ASP A 208 -5.50 -4.34 19.93
C ASP A 208 -3.99 -4.12 19.73
N ARG A 209 -3.20 -3.91 20.79
CA ARG A 209 -1.74 -3.68 20.69
C ARG A 209 -0.95 -4.86 20.12
N VAL A 210 -1.42 -6.10 20.35
CA VAL A 210 -0.73 -7.29 19.83
C VAL A 210 -1.08 -7.54 18.36
N ALA A 211 -2.25 -7.09 17.90
CA ALA A 211 -2.69 -7.18 16.52
C ALA A 211 -1.97 -6.16 15.62
N ASP A 212 -1.86 -4.89 16.04
CA ASP A 212 -1.22 -3.80 15.27
C ASP A 212 0.29 -4.00 15.03
N ASP A 213 1.02 -4.50 16.03
CA ASP A 213 2.46 -4.83 15.93
C ASP A 213 2.74 -5.93 14.88
N LEU A 214 1.79 -6.86 14.77
CA LEU A 214 1.93 -8.08 13.99
C LEU A 214 1.40 -7.89 12.55
N GLU A 215 0.39 -7.05 12.37
CA GLU A 215 -0.05 -6.53 11.07
C GLU A 215 1.02 -5.62 10.43
N THR A 216 1.62 -4.70 11.18
CA THR A 216 2.69 -3.84 10.64
C THR A 216 3.96 -4.64 10.33
N GLY A 217 4.33 -5.59 11.20
CA GLY A 217 5.41 -6.54 10.95
C GLY A 217 5.16 -7.39 9.70
N PHE A 218 3.91 -7.78 9.44
CA PHE A 218 3.52 -8.56 8.28
C PHE A 218 3.76 -7.81 6.97
N PHE A 219 3.43 -6.51 6.86
CA PHE A 219 3.64 -5.76 5.62
C PHE A 219 5.11 -5.57 5.25
N LEU A 220 6.02 -5.58 6.24
CA LEU A 220 7.48 -5.47 6.04
C LEU A 220 8.15 -6.80 5.65
N MET A 221 7.46 -7.92 5.76
CA MET A 221 7.97 -9.24 5.38
C MET A 221 8.13 -9.38 3.86
N THR A 222 9.09 -10.20 3.44
CA THR A 222 9.16 -10.67 2.05
C THR A 222 7.95 -11.52 1.69
N ASP A 223 7.64 -11.67 0.40
CA ASP A 223 6.51 -12.49 -0.08
C ASP A 223 6.54 -13.93 0.47
N ALA A 224 7.72 -14.53 0.57
CA ALA A 224 7.88 -15.87 1.12
C ALA A 224 7.59 -15.93 2.64
N GLU A 225 8.03 -14.91 3.38
CA GLU A 225 7.76 -14.80 4.82
C GLU A 225 6.27 -14.53 5.09
N LYS A 226 5.63 -13.66 4.30
CA LYS A 226 4.18 -13.43 4.36
C LYS A 226 3.39 -14.72 4.13
N PHE A 227 3.78 -15.48 3.12
CA PHE A 227 3.17 -16.76 2.77
C PHE A 227 3.26 -17.76 3.95
N ASP A 228 4.46 -17.97 4.50
CA ASP A 228 4.66 -18.92 5.59
C ASP A 228 3.96 -18.47 6.89
N PHE A 229 3.97 -17.17 7.16
CA PHE A 229 3.29 -16.57 8.29
C PHE A 229 1.78 -16.78 8.25
N LEU A 230 1.13 -16.44 7.13
CA LEU A 230 -0.32 -16.60 6.98
C LEU A 230 -0.73 -18.07 6.95
N LEU A 231 0.11 -18.98 6.45
CA LEU A 231 -0.16 -20.41 6.57
C LEU A 231 -0.27 -20.87 8.02
N ASP A 232 0.45 -20.23 8.95
CA ASP A 232 0.37 -20.58 10.37
C ASP A 232 -0.71 -19.81 11.13
N LYS A 233 -0.78 -18.50 10.91
CA LYS A 233 -1.58 -17.57 11.72
C LYS A 233 -2.80 -17.01 11.02
N GLY A 234 -2.99 -17.28 9.73
CA GLY A 234 -4.05 -16.65 8.94
C GLY A 234 -5.49 -16.84 9.46
N PRO A 235 -5.88 -17.95 10.14
CA PRO A 235 -7.21 -18.02 10.75
C PRO A 235 -7.46 -16.94 11.80
N ASP A 236 -6.41 -16.49 12.50
CA ASP A 236 -6.48 -15.45 13.52
C ASP A 236 -6.44 -14.04 12.89
N TYR A 237 -6.01 -13.91 11.63
CA TYR A 237 -5.82 -12.64 10.91
C TYR A 237 -6.43 -12.68 9.50
N VAL A 238 -7.76 -12.80 9.45
CA VAL A 238 -8.52 -12.95 8.20
C VAL A 238 -8.29 -11.79 7.22
N GLU A 239 -8.16 -10.58 7.74
CA GLU A 239 -7.94 -9.35 6.95
C GLU A 239 -6.58 -9.39 6.24
N LEU A 240 -5.51 -9.80 6.94
CA LEU A 240 -4.20 -9.98 6.32
C LEU A 240 -4.18 -11.08 5.25
N VAL A 241 -4.94 -12.16 5.45
CA VAL A 241 -5.13 -13.19 4.42
C VAL A 241 -5.82 -12.60 3.20
N GLN A 242 -6.85 -11.79 3.39
CA GLN A 242 -7.56 -11.11 2.31
C GLN A 242 -6.62 -10.18 1.53
N ASP A 243 -5.90 -9.32 2.22
CA ASP A 243 -4.99 -8.35 1.61
C ASP A 243 -3.89 -9.03 0.81
N TYR A 244 -3.27 -10.07 1.35
CA TYR A 244 -2.25 -10.84 0.65
C TYR A 244 -2.79 -11.47 -0.65
N ILE A 245 -3.99 -12.05 -0.60
CA ILE A 245 -4.61 -12.68 -1.76
C ILE A 245 -5.00 -11.65 -2.82
N MET A 246 -5.49 -10.47 -2.42
CA MET A 246 -5.80 -9.40 -3.35
C MET A 246 -4.54 -8.80 -3.97
N GLU A 247 -3.47 -8.61 -3.21
CA GLU A 247 -2.16 -8.16 -3.72
C GLU A 247 -1.61 -9.13 -4.79
N LEU A 248 -1.72 -10.44 -4.57
CA LEU A 248 -1.36 -11.45 -5.58
C LEU A 248 -2.26 -11.38 -6.82
N ALA A 249 -3.56 -11.13 -6.64
CA ALA A 249 -4.52 -11.04 -7.74
C ALA A 249 -4.26 -9.81 -8.63
N GLU A 250 -3.93 -8.67 -8.02
CA GLU A 250 -3.53 -7.45 -8.74
C GLU A 250 -2.26 -7.64 -9.57
N LYS A 251 -1.33 -8.49 -9.10
CA LYS A 251 -0.13 -8.88 -9.82
C LYS A 251 -0.34 -10.01 -10.83
N GLU A 252 -1.58 -10.49 -10.98
CA GLU A 252 -1.96 -11.64 -11.81
C GLU A 252 -1.25 -12.95 -11.41
N GLU A 253 -0.79 -13.08 -10.16
CA GLU A 253 -0.07 -14.24 -9.62
C GLU A 253 -1.01 -15.37 -9.16
N PHE A 254 -1.98 -15.73 -10.01
CA PHE A 254 -3.04 -16.69 -9.70
C PHE A 254 -2.53 -18.10 -9.35
N GLU A 255 -1.38 -18.51 -9.87
CA GLU A 255 -0.74 -19.79 -9.51
C GLU A 255 -0.35 -19.84 -8.03
N LYS A 256 0.16 -18.72 -7.48
CA LYS A 256 0.51 -18.62 -6.06
C LYS A 256 -0.73 -18.60 -5.18
N ILE A 257 -1.79 -17.92 -5.59
CA ILE A 257 -3.09 -17.94 -4.90
C ILE A 257 -3.59 -19.37 -4.75
N GLN A 258 -3.49 -20.19 -5.81
CA GLN A 258 -3.90 -21.60 -5.76
C GLN A 258 -3.00 -22.45 -4.86
N ASP A 259 -1.68 -22.25 -4.91
CA ASP A 259 -0.75 -22.96 -4.02
C ASP A 259 -1.00 -22.62 -2.55
N PHE A 260 -1.19 -21.33 -2.24
CA PHE A 260 -1.54 -20.87 -0.89
C PHE A 260 -2.88 -21.44 -0.44
N TYR A 261 -3.93 -21.32 -1.25
CA TYR A 261 -5.27 -21.88 -0.96
C TYR A 261 -5.22 -23.36 -0.64
N LYS A 262 -4.45 -24.15 -1.41
CA LYS A 262 -4.31 -25.59 -1.18
C LYS A 262 -3.64 -25.88 0.16
N LYS A 263 -2.47 -25.29 0.41
CA LYS A 263 -1.71 -25.51 1.65
C LYS A 263 -2.45 -25.00 2.89
N PHE A 264 -3.14 -23.87 2.76
CA PHE A 264 -3.91 -23.29 3.84
C PHE A 264 -5.08 -24.20 4.23
N ASN A 265 -5.87 -24.69 3.27
CA ASN A 265 -6.98 -25.60 3.57
C ASN A 265 -6.51 -26.98 4.07
N GLU A 266 -5.34 -27.47 3.62
CA GLU A 266 -4.76 -28.70 4.17
C GLU A 266 -4.41 -28.56 5.66
N LYS A 267 -4.11 -27.34 6.13
CA LYS A 267 -3.77 -27.05 7.51
C LYS A 267 -4.97 -26.62 8.36
N HIS A 268 -5.92 -25.91 7.75
CA HIS A 268 -7.07 -25.26 8.40
C HIS A 268 -8.38 -25.64 7.71
N GLU A 269 -8.78 -26.92 7.80
CA GLU A 269 -9.87 -27.51 7.00
C GLU A 269 -11.25 -26.85 7.17
N ASN A 270 -11.50 -26.16 8.29
CA ASN A 270 -12.81 -25.57 8.62
C ASN A 270 -12.88 -24.04 8.49
N PHE A 271 -11.83 -23.41 7.96
CA PHE A 271 -11.81 -21.95 7.81
C PHE A 271 -12.51 -21.53 6.49
N PHE A 272 -13.84 -21.45 6.56
CA PHE A 272 -14.71 -21.09 5.43
C PHE A 272 -14.47 -19.69 4.81
N PRO A 273 -13.97 -18.65 5.52
CA PRO A 273 -13.73 -17.34 4.90
C PRO A 273 -12.74 -17.41 3.73
N MET A 274 -11.79 -18.34 3.75
CA MET A 274 -10.80 -18.50 2.69
C MET A 274 -11.42 -18.80 1.32
N HIS A 275 -12.54 -19.53 1.28
CA HIS A 275 -13.24 -19.79 0.02
C HIS A 275 -13.80 -18.49 -0.57
N PHE A 276 -14.37 -17.63 0.26
CA PHE A 276 -14.92 -16.35 -0.18
C PHE A 276 -13.83 -15.39 -0.64
N ILE A 277 -12.74 -15.27 0.13
CA ILE A 277 -11.59 -14.42 -0.20
C ILE A 277 -11.00 -14.79 -1.56
N VAL A 278 -10.72 -16.08 -1.80
CA VAL A 278 -10.20 -16.53 -3.08
C VAL A 278 -11.24 -16.35 -4.19
N GLY A 279 -12.52 -16.63 -3.96
CA GLY A 279 -13.57 -16.36 -4.94
C GLY A 279 -13.60 -14.90 -5.41
N SER A 280 -13.45 -13.97 -4.47
CA SER A 280 -13.38 -12.53 -4.74
C SER A 280 -12.18 -12.15 -5.63
N ALA A 281 -11.02 -12.78 -5.42
CA ALA A 281 -9.83 -12.56 -6.26
C ALA A 281 -10.02 -12.97 -7.73
N TYR A 282 -10.92 -13.92 -8.01
CA TYR A 282 -11.22 -14.40 -9.36
C TYR A 282 -12.34 -13.63 -10.08
N LEU A 283 -13.04 -12.69 -9.42
CA LEU A 283 -14.22 -12.01 -9.98
C LEU A 283 -13.99 -11.42 -11.37
N ASN A 284 -12.83 -10.77 -11.56
CA ASN A 284 -12.50 -10.10 -12.81
C ASN A 284 -11.78 -11.00 -13.83
N SER A 285 -11.10 -12.04 -13.37
CA SER A 285 -10.23 -12.88 -14.20
C SER A 285 -10.93 -14.14 -14.71
N ASP A 286 -11.62 -14.87 -13.83
CA ASP A 286 -12.40 -16.07 -14.15
C ASP A 286 -13.69 -16.11 -13.30
N PRO A 287 -14.77 -15.51 -13.79
CA PRO A 287 -16.07 -15.50 -13.11
C PRO A 287 -16.63 -16.90 -12.82
N ALA A 288 -16.34 -17.90 -13.66
CA ALA A 288 -16.82 -19.26 -13.43
C ALA A 288 -16.09 -19.88 -12.22
N GLN A 289 -14.79 -19.61 -12.10
CA GLN A 289 -14.00 -20.03 -10.94
C GLN A 289 -14.43 -19.28 -9.67
N ALA A 290 -14.72 -17.98 -9.75
CA ALA A 290 -15.27 -17.21 -8.64
C ALA A 290 -16.59 -17.81 -8.11
N ILE A 291 -17.54 -18.11 -9.02
CA ILE A 291 -18.82 -18.76 -8.67
C ILE A 291 -18.57 -20.11 -7.97
N SER A 292 -17.65 -20.93 -8.49
CA SER A 292 -17.32 -22.22 -7.85
C SER A 292 -16.81 -22.07 -6.42
N TYR A 293 -16.09 -21.00 -6.10
CA TYR A 293 -15.64 -20.72 -4.74
C TYR A 293 -16.78 -20.23 -3.84
N PHE A 294 -17.67 -19.38 -4.34
CA PHE A 294 -18.85 -18.94 -3.57
C PHE A 294 -19.78 -20.10 -3.22
N GLU A 295 -19.97 -21.05 -4.15
CA GLU A 295 -20.70 -22.29 -3.85
C GLU A 295 -20.03 -23.12 -2.75
N LYS A 296 -18.69 -23.14 -2.70
CA LYS A 296 -17.95 -23.82 -1.61
C LYS A 296 -18.15 -23.09 -0.27
N THR A 297 -18.14 -21.75 -0.27
CA THR A 297 -18.44 -20.95 0.92
C THR A 297 -19.81 -21.31 1.48
N LEU A 298 -20.85 -21.31 0.63
CA LEU A 298 -22.21 -21.65 1.06
C LEU A 298 -22.28 -23.05 1.68
N LYS A 299 -21.73 -24.07 1.00
CA LYS A 299 -21.69 -25.45 1.51
C LYS A 299 -20.95 -25.58 2.84
N ALA A 300 -19.89 -24.82 3.03
CA ALA A 300 -19.13 -24.82 4.28
C ALA A 300 -19.91 -24.16 5.42
N THR A 301 -20.68 -23.11 5.13
CA THR A 301 -21.49 -22.40 6.12
C THR A 301 -22.81 -23.10 6.48
N GLU A 302 -23.39 -23.89 5.57
CA GLU A 302 -24.68 -24.59 5.77
C GLU A 302 -24.72 -25.52 6.99
N ASN A 303 -23.56 -26.05 7.40
CA ASN A 303 -23.44 -26.94 8.56
C ASN A 303 -22.77 -26.27 9.77
N SER A 304 -22.51 -24.95 9.71
CA SER A 304 -21.86 -24.24 10.80
C SER A 304 -22.88 -23.88 11.89
N GLU A 305 -22.57 -24.23 13.14
CA GLU A 305 -23.35 -23.80 14.31
C GLU A 305 -23.07 -22.32 14.69
N GLU A 306 -22.05 -21.69 14.08
CA GLU A 306 -21.66 -20.31 14.38
C GLU A 306 -22.64 -19.26 13.83
N PHE A 307 -23.39 -19.59 12.78
CA PHE A 307 -24.29 -18.64 12.13
C PHE A 307 -25.76 -18.94 12.45
N PRO A 308 -26.52 -17.95 12.94
CA PRO A 308 -27.97 -18.04 13.00
C PRO A 308 -28.58 -18.35 11.62
N PRO A 309 -29.67 -19.13 11.54
CA PRO A 309 -30.32 -19.47 10.26
C PRO A 309 -30.69 -18.25 9.41
N GLU A 310 -31.00 -17.12 10.05
CA GLU A 310 -31.32 -15.85 9.39
C GLU A 310 -30.12 -15.29 8.61
N MET A 311 -28.91 -15.36 9.18
CA MET A 311 -27.69 -14.91 8.50
C MET A 311 -27.30 -15.84 7.35
N LEU A 312 -27.55 -17.15 7.48
CA LEU A 312 -27.31 -18.11 6.41
C LEU A 312 -28.22 -17.89 5.20
N GLU A 313 -29.50 -17.58 5.43
CA GLU A 313 -30.44 -17.24 4.36
C GLU A 313 -30.08 -15.90 3.68
N GLU A 314 -29.61 -14.91 4.45
CA GLU A 314 -29.12 -13.64 3.90
C GLU A 314 -27.86 -13.84 3.07
N LEU A 315 -26.88 -14.61 3.58
CA LEU A 315 -25.66 -14.95 2.86
C LEU A 315 -25.98 -15.64 1.54
N LYS A 316 -26.89 -16.62 1.56
CA LYS A 316 -27.35 -17.32 0.36
C LYS A 316 -28.00 -16.38 -0.64
N THR A 317 -28.89 -15.51 -0.18
CA THR A 317 -29.55 -14.51 -1.04
C THR A 317 -28.52 -13.59 -1.72
N ASN A 318 -27.52 -13.13 -0.97
CA ASN A 318 -26.45 -12.28 -1.49
C ASN A 318 -25.56 -13.00 -2.51
N MET A 319 -25.21 -14.28 -2.25
CA MET A 319 -24.42 -15.09 -3.19
C MET A 319 -25.19 -15.42 -4.48
N ASP A 320 -26.50 -15.70 -4.38
CA ASP A 320 -27.35 -15.94 -5.54
C ASP A 320 -27.43 -14.68 -6.42
N LEU A 321 -27.59 -13.50 -5.81
CA LEU A 321 -27.58 -12.22 -6.50
C LEU A 321 -26.23 -12.00 -7.20
N LEU A 322 -25.12 -12.20 -6.50
CA LEU A 322 -23.78 -11.99 -7.04
C LEU A 322 -23.48 -12.95 -8.20
N THR A 323 -23.92 -14.20 -8.09
CA THR A 323 -23.85 -15.19 -9.17
C THR A 323 -24.67 -14.76 -10.39
N SER A 324 -25.89 -14.26 -10.19
CA SER A 324 -26.70 -13.76 -11.31
C SER A 324 -26.04 -12.58 -12.04
N LEU A 325 -25.43 -11.64 -11.30
CA LEU A 325 -24.73 -10.49 -11.88
C LEU A 325 -23.52 -10.92 -12.71
N LEU A 326 -22.74 -11.88 -12.21
CA LEU A 326 -21.58 -12.43 -12.94
C LEU A 326 -22.00 -13.15 -14.22
N LEU A 327 -23.11 -13.89 -14.18
CA LEU A 327 -23.66 -14.56 -15.35
C LEU A 327 -24.19 -13.55 -16.37
N GLU A 328 -24.92 -12.53 -15.94
CA GLU A 328 -25.41 -11.45 -16.82
C GLU A 328 -24.25 -10.71 -17.50
N GLU A 329 -23.23 -10.29 -16.76
CA GLU A 329 -22.06 -9.61 -17.32
C GLU A 329 -21.29 -10.49 -18.31
N SER A 330 -21.18 -11.79 -18.03
CA SER A 330 -20.57 -12.75 -18.95
C SER A 330 -21.37 -12.89 -20.25
N THR A 331 -22.70 -12.85 -20.19
CA THR A 331 -23.57 -12.90 -21.38
C THR A 331 -23.49 -11.60 -22.19
N GLU A 332 -23.46 -10.44 -21.55
CA GLU A 332 -23.29 -9.15 -22.24
C GLU A 332 -21.95 -9.05 -22.96
N LYS A 333 -20.84 -9.46 -22.32
CA LYS A 333 -19.50 -9.51 -22.94
C LYS A 333 -19.45 -10.44 -24.15
N VAL A 334 -20.21 -11.55 -24.14
CA VAL A 334 -20.33 -12.48 -25.27
C VAL A 334 -21.16 -11.87 -26.40
N GLU A 335 -22.27 -11.20 -26.09
CA GLU A 335 -23.10 -10.51 -27.08
C GLU A 335 -22.36 -9.32 -27.71
N GLU A 336 -21.58 -8.57 -26.94
CA GLU A 336 -20.79 -7.45 -27.44
C GLU A 336 -19.71 -7.91 -28.41
N LYS A 337 -18.92 -8.94 -28.05
CA LYS A 337 -17.96 -9.61 -28.96
C LYS A 337 -18.64 -10.16 -30.21
N ALA A 338 -19.80 -10.80 -30.08
CA ALA A 338 -20.55 -11.30 -31.22
C ALA A 338 -21.08 -10.15 -32.12
N SER A 339 -21.39 -8.99 -31.55
CA SER A 339 -21.81 -7.79 -32.29
C SER A 339 -20.64 -7.13 -33.04
N GLU A 340 -19.45 -7.14 -32.46
CA GLU A 340 -18.22 -6.64 -33.08
C GLU A 340 -17.76 -7.54 -34.23
N ASP A 341 -17.81 -8.86 -34.05
CA ASP A 341 -17.52 -9.84 -35.09
C ASP A 341 -18.52 -9.72 -36.26
N ARG A 342 -19.81 -9.52 -35.95
CA ARG A 342 -20.84 -9.23 -36.98
C ARG A 342 -20.57 -7.91 -37.72
N LYS A 343 -20.10 -6.86 -37.03
CA LYS A 343 -19.67 -5.60 -37.68
C LYS A 343 -18.41 -5.78 -38.53
N GLY A 344 -17.47 -6.64 -38.11
CA GLY A 344 -16.28 -7.03 -38.87
C GLY A 344 -16.62 -7.77 -40.17
N GLU A 345 -17.52 -8.74 -40.11
CA GLU A 345 -18.02 -9.45 -41.30
C GLU A 345 -18.80 -8.53 -42.26
N MET A 346 -19.57 -7.58 -41.73
CA MET A 346 -20.32 -6.61 -42.55
C MET A 346 -19.37 -5.66 -43.31
N LYS A 347 -18.26 -5.24 -42.69
CA LYS A 347 -17.17 -4.47 -43.33
C LYS A 347 -16.43 -5.29 -44.40
N GLN A 348 -16.22 -6.60 -44.20
CA GLN A 348 -15.65 -7.47 -45.24
C GLN A 348 -16.60 -7.68 -46.43
N LYS A 349 -17.91 -7.85 -46.18
CA LYS A 349 -18.92 -7.95 -47.25
C LYS A 349 -19.06 -6.66 -48.06
N THR A 350 -18.93 -5.48 -47.44
CA THR A 350 -18.91 -4.19 -48.16
C THR A 350 -17.61 -3.99 -48.96
N ARG A 351 -16.45 -4.42 -48.44
CA ARG A 351 -15.18 -4.43 -49.21
C ARG A 351 -15.22 -5.34 -50.43
N LYS A 352 -15.83 -6.53 -50.33
CA LYS A 352 -16.05 -7.43 -51.48
C LYS A 352 -16.99 -6.81 -52.53
N LYS A 353 -18.09 -6.15 -52.13
CA LYS A 353 -18.98 -5.43 -53.07
C LYS A 353 -18.30 -4.23 -53.74
N ALA A 354 -17.44 -3.49 -53.04
CA ALA A 354 -16.69 -2.37 -53.62
C ALA A 354 -15.59 -2.84 -54.60
N SER A 355 -14.97 -4.00 -54.34
CA SER A 355 -13.99 -4.60 -55.26
C SER A 355 -14.63 -5.09 -56.58
N LYS A 356 -15.86 -5.60 -56.53
CA LYS A 356 -16.60 -6.09 -57.70
C LYS A 356 -17.09 -4.95 -58.61
N LYS A 357 -17.43 -3.79 -58.03
CA LYS A 357 -17.78 -2.56 -58.81
C LYS A 357 -16.57 -1.92 -59.49
N LYS A 358 -15.36 -2.06 -58.95
CA LYS A 358 -14.13 -1.57 -59.60
C LYS A 358 -13.64 -2.46 -60.74
N SER A 359 -14.02 -3.74 -60.78
CA SER A 359 -13.71 -4.64 -61.91
C SER A 359 -14.67 -4.50 -63.09
N GLU A 360 -15.91 -4.05 -62.88
CA GLU A 360 -16.88 -3.86 -63.99
C GLU A 360 -16.68 -2.54 -64.76
N ASN A 361 -16.18 -1.47 -64.12
CA ASN A 361 -15.91 -0.19 -64.79
C ASN A 361 -14.60 -0.13 -65.61
N LYS A 362 -13.87 -1.25 -65.73
CA LYS A 362 -12.69 -1.37 -66.61
C LYS A 362 -12.95 -2.17 -67.89
N ALA A 363 -14.18 -2.63 -68.11
CA ALA A 363 -14.51 -3.51 -69.24
C ALA A 363 -15.32 -2.86 -70.39
N ASN A 364 -15.75 -1.60 -70.27
CA ASN A 364 -16.40 -0.87 -71.37
C ASN A 364 -15.61 0.39 -71.73
N SER A 365 -14.61 0.21 -72.59
CA SER A 365 -14.30 1.16 -73.68
C SER A 365 -15.32 1.01 -74.79
#